data_AF-A0A2A8BNE4-F1
#
_entry.id   AF-A0A2A8BNE4-F1
#
_cell.length_a   1.000
_cell.length_b   1.000
_cell.length_c   1.000
_cell.angle_alpha   90.00
_cell.angle_beta   90.00
_cell.angle_gamma   90.00
#
_symmetry.space_group_name_H-M   'P 1'
#
loop_
_entity.id
_entity.type
_entity.pdbx_description
1 polymer ?
#
loop_
_entity_poly.entity_id
_entity_poly.type
_entity_poly.pdbx_seq_one_letter_code
_entity_poly.pdbx_strand_id
1 'polypeptide(L)'
;MASSLCYLPFNLIWGDGLNKAEKRQIRLRILNIQDDQCKGCTKVPKYNDTSKNHKTSWCAENCEIGEKLKSLGESLIEGRTEHMAEQKNWDHICTTAEKLRKADAKKWTWGNIAEHLGVNEKTLYHHISKRREANGTLNKRVGASKNSQDTKPSPQPHKVEKTKIERPELNSVAADHIEKTETIDVSWKERLNGILDEKDALQKELCEVSKMYEELKGIKEKLAQDLFAETKLRFETEDALKLSQNQLQSRDEDYNTLLNEFNAITEKNHELEHDLRKMHIQVGAANETAEMERKHRIELQGKTQALGMALKVVL
;
A
#
# COMPACT_ATOMS: atom_id res chain seq x y z
N MET A 1 -19.82 13.99 -33.45
CA MET A 1 -18.44 14.46 -33.27
C MET A 1 -18.24 14.73 -31.78
N ALA A 2 -17.55 13.83 -31.07
CA ALA A 2 -17.33 13.96 -29.63
C ALA A 2 -16.03 14.72 -29.37
N SER A 3 -16.12 15.91 -28.77
CA SER A 3 -14.96 16.76 -28.51
C SER A 3 -14.11 16.18 -27.37
N SER A 4 -12.83 15.93 -27.65
CA SER A 4 -11.83 15.53 -26.67
C SER A 4 -11.69 16.61 -25.58
N LEU A 5 -12.32 16.37 -24.42
CA LEU A 5 -12.01 17.07 -23.19
C LEU A 5 -10.79 16.40 -22.55
N CYS A 6 -9.83 17.21 -22.13
CA CYS A 6 -8.56 16.76 -21.58
C CYS A 6 -8.76 15.96 -20.29
N TYR A 7 -8.69 14.64 -20.37
CA TYR A 7 -8.45 13.78 -19.23
C TYR A 7 -7.09 14.16 -18.62
N LEU A 8 -7.12 14.79 -17.45
CA LEU A 8 -5.94 14.86 -16.59
C LEU A 8 -5.55 13.42 -16.22
N PRO A 9 -4.30 12.96 -16.48
CA PRO A 9 -3.88 11.59 -16.22
C PRO A 9 -3.75 11.37 -14.70
N PHE A 10 -4.86 10.98 -14.06
CA PHE A 10 -4.97 10.82 -12.61
C PHE A 10 -4.95 9.35 -12.15
N ASN A 11 -3.97 8.59 -12.66
CA ASN A 11 -3.58 7.30 -12.12
C ASN A 11 -2.18 7.39 -11.50
N LEU A 12 -2.12 7.34 -10.17
CA LEU A 12 -1.40 6.32 -9.40
C LEU A 12 -1.31 6.74 -7.91
N ILE A 13 -1.78 5.81 -7.08
CA ILE A 13 -1.25 5.43 -5.76
C ILE A 13 -0.17 6.35 -5.19
N TRP A 14 -0.51 7.23 -4.22
CA TRP A 14 0.33 7.59 -3.04
C TRP A 14 -0.58 8.17 -1.93
N GLY A 15 -0.18 8.01 -0.66
CA GLY A 15 -1.02 8.27 0.52
C GLY A 15 -0.74 9.61 1.22
N ASP A 16 -1.70 10.53 1.14
CA ASP A 16 -1.63 11.89 1.72
C ASP A 16 -2.99 12.34 2.24
N GLY A 17 -3.03 12.89 3.47
CA GLY A 17 -4.03 13.83 4.01
C GLY A 17 -5.51 13.41 4.04
N LEU A 18 -6.09 13.25 2.87
CA LEU A 18 -7.49 12.91 2.60
C LEU A 18 -7.59 11.43 2.19
N ASN A 19 -8.58 10.74 2.72
CA ASN A 19 -8.81 9.34 2.42
C ASN A 19 -9.27 9.13 0.94
N LYS A 20 -9.22 7.88 0.46
CA LYS A 20 -9.54 7.55 -0.94
C LYS A 20 -10.96 7.97 -1.35
N ALA A 21 -11.92 7.98 -0.43
CA ALA A 21 -13.28 8.42 -0.69
C ALA A 21 -13.37 9.96 -0.76
N GLU A 22 -12.70 10.69 0.12
CA GLU A 22 -12.65 12.17 0.10
C GLU A 22 -12.01 12.70 -1.19
N LYS A 23 -10.85 12.15 -1.59
CA LYS A 23 -10.22 12.48 -2.88
C LYS A 23 -11.13 12.14 -4.07
N ARG A 24 -11.96 11.09 -3.98
CA ARG A 24 -12.97 10.75 -5.00
C ARG A 24 -14.13 11.75 -5.01
N GLN A 25 -14.63 12.18 -3.86
CA GLN A 25 -15.70 13.18 -3.76
C GLN A 25 -15.28 14.53 -4.33
N ILE A 26 -14.06 14.99 -4.04
CA ILE A 26 -13.53 16.24 -4.61
C ILE A 26 -13.42 16.14 -6.15
N ARG A 27 -12.94 15.00 -6.69
CA ARG A 27 -12.90 14.75 -8.15
C ARG A 27 -14.29 14.72 -8.79
N LEU A 28 -15.28 14.08 -8.17
CA LEU A 28 -16.67 14.08 -8.66
C LEU A 28 -17.26 15.50 -8.64
N ARG A 29 -16.97 16.30 -7.61
CA ARG A 29 -17.41 17.69 -7.51
C ARG A 29 -16.79 18.58 -8.59
N ILE A 30 -15.50 18.38 -8.91
CA ILE A 30 -14.83 19.04 -10.04
C ILE A 30 -15.52 18.69 -11.36
N LEU A 31 -15.80 17.41 -11.61
CA LEU A 31 -16.45 16.96 -12.84
C LEU A 31 -17.86 17.55 -13.00
N ASN A 32 -18.69 17.50 -11.95
CA ASN A 32 -20.04 18.08 -12.00
C ASN A 32 -20.00 19.59 -12.30
N ILE A 33 -19.10 20.34 -11.65
CA ILE A 33 -18.94 21.78 -11.93
C ILE A 33 -18.50 22.02 -13.39
N GLN A 34 -17.62 21.18 -13.93
CA GLN A 34 -17.18 21.29 -15.33
C GLN A 34 -18.31 20.99 -16.32
N ASP A 35 -19.10 19.94 -16.09
CA ASP A 35 -20.22 19.56 -16.95
C ASP A 35 -21.41 20.53 -16.85
N ASP A 36 -21.73 21.03 -15.65
CA ASP A 36 -22.87 21.93 -15.40
C ASP A 36 -22.59 23.40 -15.80
N GLN A 37 -21.37 23.89 -15.56
CA GLN A 37 -21.05 25.33 -15.60
C GLN A 37 -19.98 25.72 -16.64
N CYS A 38 -19.12 24.79 -17.05
CA CYS A 38 -18.04 25.08 -18.01
C CYS A 38 -18.33 24.56 -19.44
N LYS A 39 -19.22 23.58 -19.57
CA LYS A 39 -19.57 22.94 -20.86
C LYS A 39 -20.25 23.93 -21.80
N GLY A 40 -19.57 24.26 -22.90
CA GLY A 40 -20.06 25.26 -23.86
C GLY A 40 -19.95 26.72 -23.39
N CYS A 41 -19.18 27.00 -22.34
CA CYS A 41 -19.00 28.36 -21.82
C CYS A 41 -18.41 29.31 -22.89
N THR A 42 -19.20 30.33 -23.26
CA THR A 42 -18.84 31.34 -24.26
C THR A 42 -18.02 32.51 -23.71
N LYS A 43 -17.87 32.60 -22.39
CA LYS A 43 -17.11 33.67 -21.71
C LYS A 43 -15.59 33.51 -21.84
N VAL A 44 -15.10 32.31 -22.17
CA VAL A 44 -13.67 32.05 -22.33
C VAL A 44 -13.20 32.62 -23.67
N PRO A 45 -12.16 33.47 -23.71
CA PRO A 45 -11.64 34.02 -24.97
C PRO A 45 -11.23 32.91 -25.94
N LYS A 46 -11.59 33.07 -27.22
CA LYS A 46 -11.12 32.21 -28.31
C LYS A 46 -9.66 32.54 -28.64
N TYR A 47 -8.73 32.04 -27.84
CA TYR A 47 -7.32 31.94 -28.23
C TYR A 47 -7.14 30.91 -29.35
N ASN A 48 -6.18 31.16 -30.25
CA ASN A 48 -5.79 30.24 -31.31
C ASN A 48 -5.47 28.84 -30.74
N ASP A 49 -5.78 27.79 -31.51
CA ASP A 49 -5.83 26.40 -31.02
C ASP A 49 -4.48 25.78 -30.60
N THR A 50 -3.38 26.53 -30.69
CA THR A 50 -2.01 26.08 -30.44
C THR A 50 -1.70 25.79 -28.96
N SER A 51 -2.51 26.23 -27.99
CA SER A 51 -2.14 26.11 -26.56
C SER A 51 -3.33 25.88 -25.61
N LYS A 52 -3.67 24.59 -25.39
CA LYS A 52 -4.79 24.14 -24.53
C LYS A 52 -4.72 24.65 -23.08
N ASN A 53 -3.53 24.92 -22.55
CA ASN A 53 -3.32 25.30 -21.14
C ASN A 53 -3.84 26.71 -20.78
N HIS A 54 -3.89 27.64 -21.73
CA HIS A 54 -4.26 29.03 -21.44
C HIS A 54 -5.75 29.20 -21.12
N LYS A 55 -6.62 28.34 -21.66
CA LYS A 55 -8.06 28.35 -21.35
C LYS A 55 -8.30 28.06 -19.87
N THR A 56 -7.54 27.13 -19.28
CA THR A 56 -7.64 26.75 -17.86
C THR A 56 -7.04 27.82 -16.93
N SER A 57 -5.85 28.33 -17.21
CA SER A 57 -5.23 29.42 -16.42
C SER A 57 -6.09 30.69 -16.46
N TRP A 58 -6.57 31.10 -17.64
CA TRP A 58 -7.43 32.28 -17.76
C TRP A 58 -8.70 32.15 -16.92
N CYS A 59 -9.39 31.00 -16.97
CA CYS A 59 -10.58 30.76 -16.14
C CYS A 59 -10.24 30.77 -14.64
N ALA A 60 -9.11 30.20 -14.25
CA ALA A 60 -8.67 30.13 -12.85
C ALA A 60 -8.31 31.49 -12.24
N GLU A 61 -8.02 32.49 -13.08
CA GLU A 61 -7.63 33.85 -12.70
C GLU A 61 -8.76 34.89 -12.91
N ASN A 62 -9.71 34.63 -13.82
CA ASN A 62 -10.70 35.62 -14.27
C ASN A 62 -12.18 35.16 -14.15
N CYS A 63 -12.44 34.02 -13.52
CA CYS A 63 -13.80 33.48 -13.36
C CYS A 63 -13.96 32.77 -12.01
N GLU A 64 -14.99 33.14 -11.22
CA GLU A 64 -15.27 32.52 -9.92
C GLU A 64 -15.41 31.00 -9.97
N ILE A 65 -15.92 30.45 -11.07
CA ILE A 65 -16.06 28.99 -11.26
C ILE A 65 -14.68 28.36 -11.48
N GLY A 66 -13.80 29.03 -12.24
CA GLY A 66 -12.43 28.57 -12.45
C GLY A 66 -11.57 28.70 -11.19
N GLU A 67 -11.76 29.75 -10.40
CA GLU A 67 -11.12 29.91 -9.08
C GLU A 67 -11.55 28.79 -8.12
N LYS A 68 -12.85 28.48 -8.05
CA LYS A 68 -13.38 27.34 -7.27
C LYS A 68 -12.82 26.01 -7.76
N LEU A 69 -12.69 25.80 -9.08
CA LEU A 69 -12.06 24.61 -9.67
C LEU A 69 -10.56 24.52 -9.35
N LYS A 70 -9.84 25.65 -9.36
CA LYS A 70 -8.43 25.74 -8.97
C LYS A 70 -8.23 25.39 -7.50
N SER A 71 -9.00 25.99 -6.59
CA SER A 71 -8.96 25.68 -5.16
C SER A 71 -9.27 24.21 -4.87
N LEU A 72 -10.28 23.62 -5.54
CA LEU A 72 -10.56 22.18 -5.43
C LEU A 72 -9.39 21.32 -5.98
N GLY A 73 -8.77 21.74 -7.08
CA GLY A 73 -7.58 21.07 -7.62
C GLY A 73 -6.34 21.16 -6.70
N GLU A 74 -6.11 22.32 -6.09
CA GLU A 74 -5.04 22.57 -5.13
C GLU A 74 -5.26 21.78 -3.84
N SER A 75 -6.50 21.64 -3.34
CA SER A 75 -6.83 20.79 -2.18
C SER A 75 -6.55 19.29 -2.41
N LEU A 76 -6.45 18.83 -3.67
CA LEU A 76 -6.00 17.47 -3.98
C LEU A 76 -4.46 17.33 -3.90
N ILE A 77 -3.72 18.44 -3.96
CA ILE A 77 -2.26 18.52 -4.02
C ILE A 77 -1.67 18.95 -2.67
N GLU A 78 -2.43 19.68 -1.86
CA GLU A 78 -2.04 20.21 -0.55
C GLU A 78 -1.48 19.11 0.37
N GLY A 79 -0.26 19.30 0.85
CA GLY A 79 0.52 18.30 1.59
C GLY A 79 1.57 17.52 0.77
N ARG A 80 1.66 17.71 -0.56
CA ARG A 80 2.74 17.14 -1.40
C ARG A 80 3.90 18.11 -1.57
N THR A 81 4.95 17.96 -0.75
CA THR A 81 6.31 18.37 -1.15
C THR A 81 7.09 17.15 -1.61
N GLU A 82 7.90 17.32 -2.66
CA GLU A 82 8.79 16.29 -3.22
C GLU A 82 9.63 15.63 -2.11
N HIS A 83 10.23 16.45 -1.25
CA HIS A 83 10.97 16.04 -0.05
C HIS A 83 10.18 15.11 0.89
N MET A 84 8.86 15.29 1.08
CA MET A 84 8.06 14.38 1.91
C MET A 84 7.73 13.05 1.21
N ALA A 85 7.60 13.05 -0.12
CA ALA A 85 7.43 11.82 -0.89
C ALA A 85 8.73 10.99 -0.89
N GLU A 86 9.88 11.63 -1.10
CA GLU A 86 11.20 11.01 -0.96
C GLU A 86 11.42 10.46 0.44
N GLN A 87 11.10 11.24 1.48
CA GLN A 87 11.26 10.81 2.88
C GLN A 87 10.41 9.58 3.21
N LYS A 88 9.13 9.55 2.79
CA LYS A 88 8.24 8.39 2.94
C LYS A 88 8.72 7.17 2.14
N ASN A 89 9.25 7.37 0.93
CA ASN A 89 9.83 6.28 0.13
C ASN A 89 11.02 5.66 0.87
N TRP A 90 11.93 6.50 1.38
CA TRP A 90 13.04 6.05 2.22
C TRP A 90 12.59 5.41 3.54
N ASP A 91 11.49 5.83 4.16
CA ASP A 91 10.93 5.15 5.35
C ASP A 91 10.45 3.73 5.01
N HIS A 92 9.81 3.54 3.85
CA HIS A 92 9.38 2.23 3.36
C HIS A 92 10.58 1.32 3.02
N ILE A 93 11.59 1.86 2.34
CA ILE A 93 12.84 1.15 2.00
C ILE A 93 13.58 0.74 3.29
N CYS A 94 13.75 1.66 4.26
CA CYS A 94 14.42 1.36 5.53
C CYS A 94 13.66 0.34 6.38
N THR A 95 12.33 0.44 6.49
CA THR A 95 11.53 -0.54 7.26
C THR A 95 11.54 -1.93 6.63
N THR A 96 11.54 -2.01 5.30
CA THR A 96 11.69 -3.28 4.57
C THR A 96 13.09 -3.87 4.74
N ALA A 97 14.14 -3.05 4.63
CA ALA A 97 15.52 -3.44 4.87
C ALA A 97 15.76 -3.98 6.29
N GLU A 98 15.16 -3.37 7.32
CA GLU A 98 15.27 -3.88 8.70
C GLU A 98 14.49 -5.18 8.94
N LYS A 99 13.34 -5.38 8.26
CA LYS A 99 12.62 -6.67 8.29
C LYS A 99 13.44 -7.77 7.64
N LEU A 100 14.01 -7.53 6.45
CA LEU A 100 14.92 -8.47 5.78
C LEU A 100 16.14 -8.78 6.65
N ARG A 101 16.72 -7.78 7.34
CA ARG A 101 17.86 -7.99 8.24
C ARG A 101 17.54 -8.84 9.47
N LYS A 102 16.29 -8.80 9.97
CA LYS A 102 15.79 -9.63 11.08
C LYS A 102 15.33 -11.03 10.65
N ALA A 103 15.06 -11.23 9.36
CA ALA A 103 14.72 -12.53 8.81
C ALA A 103 15.99 -13.35 8.54
N ASP A 104 16.41 -14.15 9.53
CA ASP A 104 17.65 -14.95 9.48
C ASP A 104 17.71 -16.02 8.37
N ALA A 105 16.63 -16.21 7.61
CA ALA A 105 16.50 -17.20 6.54
C ALA A 105 17.58 -17.14 5.43
N LYS A 106 18.27 -16.00 5.24
CA LYS A 106 19.25 -15.84 4.14
C LYS A 106 20.48 -14.98 4.48
N LYS A 107 20.96 -15.00 5.74
CA LYS A 107 22.18 -14.26 6.20
C LYS A 107 22.34 -12.85 5.59
N TRP A 108 21.26 -12.08 5.56
CA TRP A 108 21.19 -10.85 4.74
C TRP A 108 22.25 -9.82 5.13
N THR A 109 23.23 -9.57 4.27
CA THR A 109 24.19 -8.46 4.39
C THR A 109 23.57 -7.16 3.89
N TRP A 110 24.12 -6.01 4.27
CA TRP A 110 23.62 -4.71 3.78
C TRP A 110 23.76 -4.59 2.26
N GLY A 111 24.87 -5.04 1.67
CA GLY A 111 25.04 -5.17 0.22
C GLY A 111 23.91 -5.97 -0.45
N ASN A 112 23.62 -7.20 0.02
CA ASN A 112 22.58 -8.05 -0.58
C ASN A 112 21.17 -7.45 -0.42
N ILE A 113 20.90 -6.74 0.70
CA ILE A 113 19.63 -6.02 0.89
C ILE A 113 19.54 -4.82 -0.06
N ALA A 114 20.64 -4.08 -0.24
CA ALA A 114 20.69 -2.91 -1.11
C ALA A 114 20.47 -3.30 -2.57
N GLU A 115 21.13 -4.37 -3.04
CA GLU A 115 20.93 -4.97 -4.35
C GLU A 115 19.48 -5.43 -4.58
N HIS A 116 18.89 -6.15 -3.61
CA HIS A 116 17.49 -6.60 -3.67
C HIS A 116 16.48 -5.43 -3.66
N LEU A 117 16.83 -4.29 -3.07
CA LEU A 117 15.98 -3.09 -3.02
C LEU A 117 16.32 -2.06 -4.12
N GLY A 118 17.25 -2.36 -5.03
CA GLY A 118 17.64 -1.47 -6.13
C GLY A 118 18.33 -0.17 -5.68
N VAL A 119 18.95 -0.14 -4.50
CA VAL A 119 19.58 1.05 -3.91
C VAL A 119 21.08 0.83 -3.65
N ASN A 120 21.84 1.93 -3.52
CA ASN A 120 23.26 1.86 -3.18
C ASN A 120 23.44 1.54 -1.68
N GLU A 121 24.30 0.57 -1.34
CA GLU A 121 24.56 0.16 0.05
C GLU A 121 24.93 1.34 0.96
N LYS A 122 25.74 2.30 0.48
CA LYS A 122 26.17 3.46 1.26
C LYS A 122 25.01 4.41 1.57
N THR A 123 24.10 4.61 0.62
CA THR A 123 22.92 5.49 0.82
C THR A 123 21.91 4.80 1.73
N LEU A 124 21.65 3.51 1.54
CA LEU A 124 20.80 2.71 2.42
C LEU A 124 21.31 2.72 3.87
N TYR A 125 22.61 2.48 4.08
CA TYR A 125 23.22 2.49 5.42
C TYR A 125 23.13 3.88 6.06
N HIS A 126 23.41 4.96 5.32
CA HIS A 126 23.27 6.34 5.82
C HIS A 126 21.82 6.64 6.26
N HIS A 127 20.84 6.30 5.42
CA HIS A 127 19.42 6.52 5.69
C HIS A 127 18.87 5.68 6.84
N ILE A 128 19.45 4.50 7.11
CA ILE A 128 19.13 3.67 8.28
C ILE A 128 19.82 4.20 9.55
N SER A 129 21.11 4.56 9.48
CA SER A 129 21.85 5.10 10.64
C SER A 129 21.20 6.38 11.16
N LYS A 130 20.93 7.34 10.26
CA LYS A 130 20.26 8.61 10.58
C LYS A 130 18.89 8.41 11.25
N ARG A 131 18.15 7.35 10.88
CA ARG A 131 16.86 6.99 11.51
C ARG A 131 17.03 6.29 12.86
N ARG A 132 18.05 5.45 13.03
CA ARG A 132 18.37 4.83 14.34
C ARG A 132 18.87 5.86 15.36
N GLU A 133 19.62 6.84 14.90
CA GLU A 133 20.05 8.00 15.68
C GLU A 133 18.84 8.86 16.10
N ALA A 134 17.92 9.16 15.16
CA ALA A 134 16.68 9.88 15.46
C ALA A 134 15.72 9.10 16.39
N ASN A 135 15.68 7.77 16.30
CA ASN A 135 14.83 6.89 17.12
C ASN A 135 15.44 6.52 18.49
N GLY A 136 16.64 7.01 18.83
CA GLY A 136 17.05 7.26 20.21
C GLY A 136 16.99 6.11 21.23
N THR A 137 17.58 4.94 20.94
CA THR A 137 17.90 3.96 22.02
C THR A 137 19.39 4.00 22.37
N LEU A 138 19.71 4.47 23.58
CA LEU A 138 21.05 4.53 24.15
C LEU A 138 21.65 3.13 24.38
N ASN A 139 22.34 2.59 23.37
CA ASN A 139 23.30 1.50 23.59
C ASN A 139 24.61 2.05 24.19
N LYS A 140 24.55 2.50 25.45
CA LYS A 140 25.75 2.56 26.29
C LYS A 140 26.29 1.13 26.41
N ARG A 141 27.57 0.95 26.11
CA ARG A 141 28.27 -0.34 26.24
C ARG A 141 28.04 -0.88 27.66
N VAL A 142 27.53 -2.11 27.76
CA VAL A 142 27.40 -2.81 29.04
C VAL A 142 28.80 -3.06 29.58
N GLY A 143 29.15 -2.36 30.66
CA GLY A 143 30.32 -2.67 31.46
C GLY A 143 30.09 -3.97 32.20
N ALA A 144 30.95 -4.97 32.00
CA ALA A 144 30.90 -6.21 32.75
C ALA A 144 31.30 -5.96 34.21
N SER A 145 30.34 -6.07 35.14
CA SER A 145 30.65 -6.10 36.57
C SER A 145 31.13 -7.49 36.97
N LYS A 146 32.21 -7.53 37.77
CA LYS A 146 32.69 -8.74 38.43
C LYS A 146 31.80 -9.13 39.62
N ASN A 147 32.00 -10.38 40.07
CA ASN A 147 31.95 -10.92 41.44
C ASN A 147 31.15 -12.23 41.46
N SER A 148 31.43 -13.25 42.27
CA SER A 148 32.63 -13.76 42.94
C SER A 148 32.14 -14.97 43.76
N GLN A 149 33.01 -15.96 43.89
CA GLN A 149 32.83 -17.29 44.43
C GLN A 149 32.16 -17.52 45.82
N ASP A 150 31.54 -18.71 45.91
CA ASP A 150 31.65 -19.75 46.95
C ASP A 150 30.75 -19.88 48.20
N THR A 151 30.49 -21.18 48.48
CA THR A 151 30.36 -21.90 49.77
C THR A 151 28.96 -22.33 50.27
N LYS A 152 28.87 -23.64 50.59
CA LYS A 152 27.78 -24.39 51.26
C LYS A 152 28.34 -24.89 52.62
N PRO A 153 27.53 -25.26 53.64
CA PRO A 153 27.22 -26.69 53.84
C PRO A 153 25.88 -27.02 54.57
N SER A 154 25.65 -28.33 54.79
CA SER A 154 24.52 -28.98 55.49
C SER A 154 24.67 -28.98 57.03
N PRO A 155 23.65 -29.34 57.86
CA PRO A 155 23.48 -30.76 58.28
C PRO A 155 22.03 -31.25 58.63
N GLN A 156 21.85 -32.59 58.79
CA GLN A 156 20.71 -33.27 59.46
C GLN A 156 20.97 -33.45 60.98
N PRO A 157 19.95 -33.86 61.80
CA PRO A 157 20.02 -35.22 62.40
C PRO A 157 18.69 -35.96 62.80
N HIS A 158 18.73 -37.31 62.65
CA HIS A 158 18.27 -38.42 63.51
C HIS A 158 16.79 -38.81 63.89
N LYS A 159 16.63 -40.15 64.05
CA LYS A 159 15.50 -40.95 64.60
C LYS A 159 15.64 -41.23 66.11
N VAL A 160 14.53 -41.58 66.78
CA VAL A 160 14.37 -42.45 68.00
C VAL A 160 12.85 -42.63 68.23
N GLU A 161 12.27 -43.67 68.86
CA GLU A 161 12.47 -45.13 68.81
C GLU A 161 11.14 -45.84 69.25
N LYS A 162 11.13 -47.13 69.61
CA LYS A 162 9.96 -47.91 70.07
C LYS A 162 9.77 -47.89 71.60
N THR A 163 8.51 -48.07 72.05
CA THR A 163 8.21 -48.58 73.40
C THR A 163 7.14 -49.67 73.34
N LYS A 164 7.34 -50.78 74.08
CA LYS A 164 6.37 -51.87 74.25
C LYS A 164 5.28 -51.46 75.24
N ILE A 165 4.07 -52.02 75.10
CA ILE A 165 3.07 -52.04 76.17
C ILE A 165 2.69 -53.51 76.44
N GLU A 166 2.75 -53.87 77.71
CA GLU A 166 2.46 -55.20 78.24
C GLU A 166 1.04 -55.23 78.83
N ARG A 167 0.44 -56.41 78.94
CA ARG A 167 -0.99 -56.62 79.21
C ARG A 167 -1.16 -57.43 80.49
N PRO A 168 -2.06 -57.03 81.41
CA PRO A 168 -2.61 -57.98 82.37
C PRO A 168 -4.13 -58.12 82.31
N GLU A 169 -4.53 -59.33 82.70
CA GLU A 169 -5.77 -59.73 83.38
C GLU A 169 -7.12 -59.70 82.63
N LEU A 170 -7.60 -60.93 82.39
CA LEU A 170 -8.98 -61.21 82.04
C LEU A 170 -9.84 -61.15 83.31
N ASN A 171 -10.94 -60.38 83.28
CA ASN A 171 -12.25 -60.76 83.84
C ASN A 171 -13.39 -59.74 83.54
N SER A 172 -13.12 -58.60 82.90
CA SER A 172 -14.15 -57.72 82.27
C SER A 172 -14.41 -58.05 80.78
N VAL A 173 -13.63 -58.99 80.24
CA VAL A 173 -13.32 -59.17 78.81
C VAL A 173 -14.55 -59.37 77.91
N ALA A 174 -15.62 -60.00 78.39
CA ALA A 174 -16.81 -60.22 77.56
C ALA A 174 -17.61 -58.93 77.32
N ALA A 175 -17.80 -58.09 78.33
CA ALA A 175 -18.53 -56.83 78.20
C ALA A 175 -17.72 -55.78 77.43
N ASP A 176 -16.43 -55.61 77.81
CA ASP A 176 -15.50 -54.70 77.14
C ASP A 176 -15.31 -55.05 75.65
N HIS A 177 -15.44 -56.32 75.26
CA HIS A 177 -15.38 -56.72 73.86
C HIS A 177 -16.68 -56.42 73.11
N ILE A 178 -17.85 -56.61 73.72
CA ILE A 178 -19.15 -56.27 73.10
C ILE A 178 -19.22 -54.77 72.81
N GLU A 179 -18.94 -53.92 73.80
CA GLU A 179 -18.92 -52.46 73.65
C GLU A 179 -17.86 -51.99 72.62
N LYS A 180 -16.71 -52.66 72.57
CA LYS A 180 -15.70 -52.42 71.52
C LYS A 180 -16.16 -52.89 70.13
N THR A 181 -16.90 -53.98 69.99
CA THR A 181 -17.46 -54.36 68.68
C THR A 181 -18.57 -53.41 68.22
N GLU A 182 -19.42 -52.94 69.12
CA GLU A 182 -20.49 -51.98 68.79
C GLU A 182 -19.92 -50.62 68.38
N THR A 183 -18.93 -50.09 69.12
CA THR A 183 -18.24 -48.84 68.75
C THR A 183 -17.43 -48.97 67.45
N ILE A 184 -16.82 -50.13 67.18
CA ILE A 184 -16.16 -50.42 65.91
C ILE A 184 -17.18 -50.50 64.76
N ASP A 185 -18.33 -51.15 64.95
CA ASP A 185 -19.41 -51.24 63.95
C ASP A 185 -20.00 -49.85 63.60
N VAL A 186 -20.21 -48.99 64.60
CA VAL A 186 -20.59 -47.58 64.37
C VAL A 186 -19.52 -46.84 63.58
N SER A 187 -18.24 -46.98 63.95
CA SER A 187 -17.13 -46.33 63.23
C SER A 187 -17.00 -46.79 61.77
N TRP A 188 -17.19 -48.09 61.49
CA TRP A 188 -17.21 -48.59 60.11
C TRP A 188 -18.44 -48.11 59.33
N LYS A 189 -19.61 -47.96 59.96
CA LYS A 189 -20.82 -47.41 59.32
C LYS A 189 -20.67 -45.93 58.97
N GLU A 190 -20.16 -45.11 59.87
CA GLU A 190 -19.86 -43.69 59.58
C GLU A 190 -18.87 -43.56 58.41
N ARG A 191 -17.80 -44.37 58.45
CA ARG A 191 -16.77 -44.38 57.40
C ARG A 191 -17.29 -44.90 56.06
N LEU A 192 -18.22 -45.88 56.07
CA LEU A 192 -18.89 -46.36 54.87
C LEU A 192 -19.81 -45.29 54.27
N ASN A 193 -20.57 -44.57 55.11
CA ASN A 193 -21.43 -43.47 54.67
C ASN A 193 -20.61 -42.34 54.04
N GLY A 194 -19.50 -41.93 54.66
CA GLY A 194 -18.60 -40.93 54.07
C GLY A 194 -18.05 -41.34 52.70
N ILE A 195 -17.70 -42.62 52.51
CA ILE A 195 -17.26 -43.16 51.21
C ILE A 195 -18.41 -43.16 50.18
N LEU A 196 -19.66 -43.40 50.60
CA LEU A 196 -20.83 -43.33 49.73
C LEU A 196 -21.15 -41.89 49.30
N ASP A 197 -21.08 -40.93 50.24
CA ASP A 197 -21.27 -39.50 49.95
C ASP A 197 -20.17 -38.96 49.01
N GLU A 198 -18.90 -39.33 49.24
CA GLU A 198 -17.78 -39.01 48.35
C GLU A 198 -17.97 -39.61 46.95
N LYS A 199 -18.40 -40.88 46.86
CA LYS A 199 -18.70 -41.54 45.58
C LYS A 199 -19.79 -40.79 44.82
N ASP A 200 -20.88 -40.41 45.48
CA ASP A 200 -22.01 -39.76 44.82
C ASP A 200 -21.67 -38.31 44.40
N ALA A 201 -20.82 -37.61 45.17
CA ALA A 201 -20.22 -36.34 44.77
C ALA A 201 -19.33 -36.48 43.51
N LEU A 202 -18.40 -37.45 43.51
CA LEU A 202 -17.55 -37.74 42.34
C LEU A 202 -18.35 -38.16 41.11
N GLN A 203 -19.44 -38.92 41.29
CA GLN A 203 -20.32 -39.32 40.20
C GLN A 203 -21.06 -38.11 39.58
N LYS A 204 -21.41 -37.11 40.39
CA LYS A 204 -21.98 -35.85 39.90
C LYS A 204 -20.94 -35.03 39.11
N GLU A 205 -19.73 -34.87 39.64
CA GLU A 205 -18.64 -34.18 38.92
C GLU A 205 -18.32 -34.87 37.59
N LEU A 206 -18.31 -36.20 37.54
CA LEU A 206 -18.10 -36.96 36.31
C LEU A 206 -19.18 -36.67 35.25
N CYS A 207 -20.44 -36.54 35.65
CA CYS A 207 -21.52 -36.14 34.76
C CYS A 207 -21.35 -34.71 34.21
N GLU A 208 -20.92 -33.77 35.05
CA GLU A 208 -20.65 -32.38 34.63
C GLU A 208 -19.46 -32.31 33.66
N VAL A 209 -18.36 -33.02 33.94
CA VAL A 209 -17.19 -33.14 33.05
C VAL A 209 -17.55 -33.80 31.71
N SER A 210 -18.37 -34.86 31.73
CA SER A 210 -18.84 -35.52 30.50
C SER A 210 -19.68 -34.59 29.63
N LYS A 211 -20.48 -33.69 30.22
CA LYS A 211 -21.25 -32.67 29.49
C LYS A 211 -20.32 -31.64 28.84
N MET A 212 -19.36 -31.12 29.62
CA MET A 212 -18.34 -30.18 29.12
C MET A 212 -17.52 -30.77 27.96
N TYR A 213 -17.23 -32.07 27.98
CA TYR A 213 -16.51 -32.75 26.91
C TYR A 213 -17.29 -32.76 25.58
N GLU A 214 -18.58 -33.10 25.60
CA GLU A 214 -19.42 -33.09 24.38
C GLU A 214 -19.66 -31.66 23.85
N GLU A 215 -19.82 -30.67 24.74
CA GLU A 215 -19.87 -29.25 24.34
C GLU A 215 -18.56 -28.82 23.64
N LEU A 216 -17.39 -29.17 24.21
CA LEU A 216 -16.08 -28.84 23.65
C LEU A 216 -15.81 -29.55 22.31
N LYS A 217 -16.28 -30.80 22.16
CA LYS A 217 -16.23 -31.56 20.92
C LYS A 217 -17.08 -30.91 19.82
N GLY A 218 -18.30 -30.48 20.14
CA GLY A 218 -19.16 -29.74 19.21
C GLY A 218 -18.57 -28.38 18.79
N ILE A 219 -17.89 -27.68 19.69
CA ILE A 219 -17.14 -26.45 19.36
C ILE A 219 -15.97 -26.76 18.42
N LYS A 220 -15.19 -27.81 18.69
CA LYS A 220 -14.07 -28.24 17.83
C LYS A 220 -14.52 -28.58 16.41
N GLU A 221 -15.64 -29.27 16.25
CA GLU A 221 -16.20 -29.63 14.94
C GLU A 221 -16.64 -28.40 14.15
N LYS A 222 -17.32 -27.43 14.79
CA LYS A 222 -17.67 -26.14 14.17
C LYS A 222 -16.44 -25.35 13.75
N LEU A 223 -15.45 -25.24 14.63
CA LEU A 223 -14.23 -24.47 14.36
C LEU A 223 -13.40 -25.08 13.20
N ALA A 224 -13.47 -26.40 13.00
CA ALA A 224 -12.90 -27.06 11.82
C ALA A 224 -13.68 -26.76 10.52
N GLN A 225 -15.01 -26.67 10.58
CA GLN A 225 -15.84 -26.25 9.44
C GLN A 225 -15.60 -24.78 9.07
N ASP A 226 -15.54 -23.89 10.07
CA ASP A 226 -15.27 -22.46 9.88
C ASP A 226 -13.88 -22.24 9.28
N LEU A 227 -12.85 -22.95 9.76
CA LEU A 227 -11.49 -22.91 9.19
C LEU A 227 -11.48 -23.32 7.71
N PHE A 228 -12.24 -24.36 7.34
CA PHE A 228 -12.34 -24.79 5.94
C PHE A 228 -13.06 -23.76 5.07
N ALA A 229 -14.14 -23.16 5.57
CA ALA A 229 -14.88 -22.10 4.89
C ALA A 229 -14.02 -20.83 4.70
N GLU A 230 -13.29 -20.39 5.74
CA GLU A 230 -12.35 -19.28 5.66
C GLU A 230 -11.23 -19.56 4.66
N THR A 231 -10.65 -20.77 4.70
CA THR A 231 -9.57 -21.18 3.78
C THR A 231 -10.05 -21.14 2.33
N LYS A 232 -11.25 -21.65 2.05
CA LYS A 232 -11.86 -21.61 0.72
C LYS A 232 -12.10 -20.17 0.25
N LEU A 233 -12.68 -19.31 1.10
CA LEU A 233 -12.90 -17.89 0.78
C LEU A 233 -11.58 -17.16 0.52
N ARG A 234 -10.52 -17.44 1.28
CA ARG A 234 -9.18 -16.87 1.05
C ARG A 234 -8.67 -17.21 -0.35
N PHE A 235 -8.73 -18.49 -0.77
CA PHE A 235 -8.34 -18.88 -2.13
C PHE A 235 -9.18 -18.18 -3.20
N GLU A 236 -10.51 -18.13 -3.06
CA GLU A 236 -11.39 -17.42 -4.00
C GLU A 236 -11.06 -15.92 -4.09
N THR A 237 -10.71 -15.27 -2.98
CA THR A 237 -10.27 -13.85 -2.99
C THR A 237 -8.87 -13.66 -3.58
N GLU A 238 -7.96 -14.63 -3.42
CA GLU A 238 -6.61 -14.58 -3.99
C GLU A 238 -6.65 -14.72 -5.52
N ASP A 239 -7.45 -15.65 -6.04
CA ASP A 239 -7.67 -15.81 -7.49
C ASP A 239 -8.33 -14.56 -8.11
N ALA A 240 -9.34 -13.98 -7.44
CA ALA A 240 -9.98 -12.74 -7.88
C ALA A 240 -9.02 -11.53 -7.86
N LEU A 241 -8.13 -11.45 -6.85
CA LEU A 241 -7.09 -10.43 -6.78
C LEU A 241 -6.06 -10.59 -7.91
N LYS A 242 -5.63 -11.83 -8.17
CA LYS A 242 -4.67 -12.15 -9.24
C LYS A 242 -5.23 -11.87 -10.63
N LEU A 243 -6.50 -12.20 -10.87
CA LEU A 243 -7.21 -11.81 -12.10
C LEU A 243 -7.23 -10.28 -12.28
N SER A 244 -7.52 -9.55 -11.19
CA SER A 244 -7.54 -8.08 -11.21
C SER A 244 -6.14 -7.48 -11.47
N GLN A 245 -5.08 -8.08 -10.93
CA GLN A 245 -3.69 -7.68 -11.19
C GLN A 245 -3.31 -7.90 -12.66
N ASN A 246 -3.62 -9.06 -13.23
CA ASN A 246 -3.35 -9.36 -14.64
C ASN A 246 -4.09 -8.38 -15.58
N GLN A 247 -5.34 -8.03 -15.27
CA GLN A 247 -6.10 -7.03 -16.02
C GLN A 247 -5.50 -5.61 -15.94
N LEU A 248 -4.93 -5.22 -14.79
CA LEU A 248 -4.23 -3.94 -14.68
C LEU A 248 -2.94 -3.95 -15.49
N GLN A 249 -2.13 -5.01 -15.38
CA GLN A 249 -0.88 -5.14 -16.13
C GLN A 249 -1.12 -5.07 -17.66
N SER A 250 -2.08 -5.84 -18.18
CA SER A 250 -2.44 -5.79 -19.60
C SER A 250 -2.86 -4.40 -20.06
N ARG A 251 -3.60 -3.65 -19.23
CA ARG A 251 -4.00 -2.27 -19.55
C ARG A 251 -2.85 -1.27 -19.49
N ASP A 252 -1.88 -1.48 -18.61
CA ASP A 252 -0.67 -0.65 -18.55
C ASP A 252 0.24 -0.94 -19.76
N GLU A 253 0.32 -2.19 -20.21
CA GLU A 253 1.00 -2.59 -21.47
C GLU A 253 0.33 -1.98 -22.71
N ASP A 254 -1.00 -2.03 -22.82
CA ASP A 254 -1.78 -1.36 -23.87
C ASP A 254 -1.55 0.17 -23.86
N TYR A 255 -1.58 0.79 -22.67
CA TYR A 255 -1.36 2.23 -22.52
C TYR A 255 0.05 2.65 -22.94
N ASN A 256 1.08 1.89 -22.53
CA ASN A 256 2.46 2.15 -22.93
C ASN A 256 2.66 2.00 -24.45
N THR A 257 1.97 1.04 -25.08
CA THR A 257 1.96 0.86 -26.54
C THR A 257 1.36 2.09 -27.23
N LEU A 258 0.15 2.50 -26.83
CA LEU A 258 -0.54 3.70 -27.33
C LEU A 258 0.28 4.98 -27.13
N LEU A 259 0.99 5.11 -26.00
CA LEU A 259 1.86 6.26 -25.72
C LEU A 259 3.05 6.31 -26.68
N ASN A 260 3.68 5.16 -26.95
CA ASN A 260 4.79 5.06 -27.90
C ASN A 260 4.34 5.38 -29.33
N GLU A 261 3.19 4.85 -29.77
CA GLU A 261 2.58 5.19 -31.06
C GLU A 261 2.27 6.68 -31.17
N PHE A 262 1.67 7.28 -30.13
CA PHE A 262 1.38 8.71 -30.09
C PHE A 262 2.64 9.57 -30.19
N ASN A 263 3.72 9.18 -29.51
CA ASN A 263 5.01 9.86 -29.59
C ASN A 263 5.60 9.77 -31.00
N ALA A 264 5.58 8.59 -31.63
CA ALA A 264 6.07 8.40 -33.01
C ALA A 264 5.25 9.20 -34.05
N ILE A 265 3.92 9.24 -33.92
CA ILE A 265 3.06 10.08 -34.75
C ILE A 265 3.38 11.57 -34.54
N THR A 266 3.60 11.97 -33.28
CA THR A 266 3.95 13.36 -32.94
C THR A 266 5.27 13.76 -33.58
N GLU A 267 6.31 12.94 -33.50
CA GLU A 267 7.60 13.16 -34.16
C GLU A 267 7.46 13.29 -35.69
N LYS A 268 6.77 12.34 -36.33
CA LYS A 268 6.48 12.39 -37.77
C LYS A 268 5.71 13.64 -38.20
N ASN A 269 4.81 14.14 -37.36
CA ASN A 269 4.07 15.36 -37.65
C ASN A 269 4.97 16.61 -37.58
N HIS A 270 5.95 16.66 -36.68
CA HIS A 270 6.95 17.75 -36.63
C HIS A 270 7.90 17.72 -37.84
N GLU A 271 8.34 16.54 -38.28
CA GLU A 271 9.10 16.38 -39.53
C GLU A 271 8.33 16.92 -40.74
N LEU A 272 7.08 16.51 -40.91
CA LEU A 272 6.21 16.96 -42.01
C LEU A 272 5.95 18.47 -41.96
N GLU A 273 5.76 19.05 -40.78
CA GLU A 273 5.56 20.50 -40.64
C GLU A 273 6.83 21.28 -41.02
N HIS A 274 8.01 20.78 -40.63
CA HIS A 274 9.29 21.35 -41.03
C HIS A 274 9.46 21.34 -42.56
N ASP A 275 9.17 20.21 -43.21
CA ASP A 275 9.32 20.06 -44.66
C ASP A 275 8.28 20.87 -45.45
N LEU A 276 7.05 21.00 -44.94
CA LEU A 276 6.04 21.91 -45.49
C LEU A 276 6.49 23.38 -45.41
N ARG A 277 7.05 23.81 -44.27
CA ARG A 277 7.61 25.17 -44.12
C ARG A 277 8.75 25.42 -45.11
N LYS A 278 9.66 24.44 -45.28
CA LYS A 278 10.77 24.51 -46.24
C LYS A 278 10.26 24.62 -47.69
N MET A 279 9.28 23.80 -48.08
CA MET A 279 8.65 23.89 -49.41
C MET A 279 7.92 25.22 -49.61
N HIS A 280 7.21 25.74 -48.60
CA HIS A 280 6.52 27.02 -48.68
C HIS A 280 7.48 28.19 -48.99
N ILE A 281 8.65 28.22 -48.33
CA ILE A 281 9.71 29.20 -48.62
C ILE A 281 10.23 29.07 -50.06
N GLN A 282 10.49 27.85 -50.52
CA GLN A 282 10.98 27.60 -51.89
C GLN A 282 9.97 28.02 -52.96
N VAL A 283 8.68 27.70 -52.76
CA VAL A 283 7.58 28.11 -53.65
C VAL A 283 7.40 29.64 -53.65
N GLY A 284 7.55 30.30 -52.49
CA GLY A 284 7.55 31.76 -52.40
C GLY A 284 8.63 32.40 -53.28
N ALA A 285 9.90 32.00 -53.08
CA ALA A 285 11.03 32.51 -53.86
C ALA A 285 10.90 32.22 -55.38
N ALA A 286 10.38 31.06 -55.75
CA ALA A 286 10.11 30.72 -57.16
C ALA A 286 9.00 31.61 -57.76
N ASN A 287 7.95 31.92 -56.99
CA ASN A 287 6.86 32.79 -57.44
C ASN A 287 7.30 34.26 -57.57
N GLU A 288 8.10 34.77 -56.63
CA GLU A 288 8.72 36.10 -56.74
C GLU A 288 9.60 36.21 -57.99
N THR A 289 10.43 35.20 -58.25
CA THR A 289 11.28 35.13 -59.46
C THR A 289 10.43 35.14 -60.73
N ALA A 290 9.36 34.34 -60.78
CA ALA A 290 8.44 34.30 -61.91
C ALA A 290 7.66 35.61 -62.11
N GLU A 291 7.34 36.34 -61.03
CA GLU A 291 6.71 37.66 -61.12
C GLU A 291 7.68 38.71 -61.70
N MET A 292 8.94 38.69 -61.28
CA MET A 292 9.98 39.56 -61.84
C MET A 292 10.22 39.29 -63.33
N GLU A 293 10.25 38.01 -63.76
CA GLU A 293 10.29 37.66 -65.18
C GLU A 293 9.08 38.17 -65.96
N ARG A 294 7.86 38.04 -65.43
CA ARG A 294 6.64 38.56 -66.09
C ARG A 294 6.72 40.08 -66.27
N LYS A 295 7.12 40.82 -65.23
CA LYS A 295 7.32 42.29 -65.30
C LYS A 295 8.34 42.66 -66.37
N HIS A 296 9.48 41.97 -66.40
CA HIS A 296 10.53 42.23 -67.39
C HIS A 296 10.08 41.91 -68.83
N ARG A 297 9.33 40.83 -69.06
CA ARG A 297 8.75 40.52 -70.38
C ARG A 297 7.78 41.59 -70.87
N ILE A 298 6.92 42.12 -70.00
CA ILE A 298 5.99 43.21 -70.32
C ILE A 298 6.76 44.49 -70.68
N GLU A 299 7.82 44.82 -69.93
CA GLU A 299 8.70 45.96 -70.20
C GLU A 299 9.38 45.84 -71.59
N LEU A 300 9.91 44.66 -71.92
CA LEU A 300 10.52 44.38 -73.22
C LEU A 300 9.51 44.43 -74.37
N GLN A 301 8.27 43.95 -74.16
CA GLN A 301 7.19 44.08 -75.14
C GLN A 301 6.85 45.56 -75.39
N GLY A 302 6.70 46.37 -74.33
CA GLY A 302 6.45 47.81 -74.45
C GLY A 302 7.57 48.54 -75.20
N LYS A 303 8.84 48.24 -74.89
CA LYS A 303 10.01 48.80 -75.61
C LYS A 303 10.01 48.40 -77.08
N THR A 304 9.75 47.12 -77.40
CA THR A 304 9.69 46.62 -78.78
C THR A 304 8.57 47.28 -79.57
N GLN A 305 7.39 47.44 -78.96
CA GLN A 305 6.25 48.11 -79.57
C GLN A 305 6.54 49.60 -79.85
N ALA A 306 7.16 50.30 -78.89
CA ALA A 306 7.57 51.70 -79.07
C ALA A 306 8.60 51.87 -80.21
N LEU A 307 9.60 50.99 -80.29
CA LEU A 307 10.57 50.97 -81.39
C LEU A 307 9.91 50.69 -82.75
N GLY A 308 8.96 49.73 -82.80
CA GLY A 308 8.20 49.44 -84.02
C GLY A 308 7.33 50.61 -84.49
N MET A 309 6.73 51.37 -83.55
CA MET A 309 6.02 52.61 -83.86
C MET A 309 6.97 53.69 -84.38
N ALA A 310 8.13 53.89 -83.73
CA ALA A 310 9.12 54.89 -84.15
C ALA A 310 9.67 54.60 -85.56
N LEU A 311 10.00 53.34 -85.85
CA LEU A 311 10.41 52.90 -87.20
C LEU A 311 9.33 53.19 -88.26
N LYS A 312 8.05 52.99 -87.93
CA LYS A 312 6.91 53.28 -88.82
C LYS A 312 6.64 54.78 -89.04
N VAL A 313 7.26 55.67 -88.26
CA VAL A 313 7.18 57.14 -88.46
C VAL A 313 8.33 57.67 -89.31
N VAL A 314 9.43 56.92 -89.44
CA VAL A 314 10.64 57.29 -90.19
C VAL A 314 10.63 56.74 -91.62
N LEU A 315 9.82 55.71 -91.89
CA LEU A 315 9.59 55.07 -93.20
C LEU A 315 8.27 55.53 -93.85
#